data_AF-A0A3N5ZJ67-F1
#
_entry.id   AF-A0A3N5ZJ67-F1
#
_cell.length_a   1.000
_cell.length_b   1.000
_cell.length_c   1.000
_cell.angle_alpha   90.00
_cell.angle_beta   90.00
_cell.angle_gamma   90.00
#
_symmetry.space_group_name_H-M   'P 1'
#
loop_
_entity.id
_entity.type
_entity.pdbx_description
1 polymer ?
#
loop_
_entity_poly.entity_id
_entity_poly.type
_entity_poly.pdbx_seq_one_letter_code
_entity_poly.pdbx_strand_id
1 'polypeptide(L)'
;MAAILTFLAVVAFWESGVLPQLYRPDRLDHLSISAGRAIQEIVPPGEMMVVVDYEQAGNNSPVLLYHSRRRGWSLDVESVSPQVLERLHRQFRADYFATTVWSDLEARRPEVVDYLRAHRRVEVPGAPHEMAIFRLE
;
A
#
# COMPACT_ATOMS: atom_id res chain seq x y z
N MET A 1 -31.53 -13.66 29.82
CA MET A 1 -31.24 -12.47 28.99
C MET A 1 -29.97 -12.66 28.16
N ALA A 2 -28.82 -13.00 28.76
CA ALA A 2 -27.57 -13.26 28.02
C ALA A 2 -27.71 -14.33 26.92
N ALA A 3 -28.37 -15.46 27.21
CA ALA A 3 -28.55 -16.55 26.24
C ALA A 3 -29.33 -16.13 24.98
N ILE A 4 -30.32 -15.24 25.13
CA ILE A 4 -31.12 -14.73 24.01
C ILE A 4 -30.26 -13.82 23.13
N LEU A 5 -29.43 -12.96 23.75
CA LEU A 5 -28.50 -12.09 23.02
C LEU A 5 -27.42 -12.89 22.28
N THR A 6 -26.88 -13.94 22.89
CA THR A 6 -25.93 -14.84 22.23
C THR A 6 -26.57 -15.53 21.03
N PHE A 7 -27.79 -16.05 21.18
CA PHE A 7 -28.52 -16.69 20.09
C PHE A 7 -28.83 -15.70 18.95
N LEU A 8 -29.27 -14.49 19.28
CA LEU A 8 -29.53 -13.43 18.29
C LEU A 8 -28.25 -13.04 17.54
N ALA A 9 -27.12 -12.93 18.24
CA ALA A 9 -25.84 -12.58 17.62
C ALA A 9 -25.38 -13.66 16.63
N VAL A 10 -25.57 -14.94 16.96
CA VAL A 10 -25.24 -16.05 16.07
C VAL A 10 -26.15 -16.02 14.83
N VAL A 11 -27.47 -15.93 15.00
CA VAL A 11 -28.41 -15.90 13.86
C VAL A 11 -28.14 -14.69 12.95
N ALA A 12 -27.92 -13.50 13.52
CA ALA A 12 -27.59 -12.31 12.77
C ALA A 12 -26.27 -12.45 11.99
N PHE A 13 -25.25 -13.10 12.57
CA PHE A 13 -24.01 -13.37 11.86
C PHE A 13 -24.22 -14.29 10.65
N TRP A 14 -25.02 -15.36 10.81
CA TRP A 14 -25.32 -16.29 9.70
C TRP A 14 -26.22 -15.67 8.62
N GLU A 15 -27.19 -14.83 8.99
CA GLU A 15 -28.07 -14.15 8.02
C GLU A 15 -27.45 -12.92 7.36
N SER A 16 -26.39 -12.35 7.95
CA SER A 16 -25.75 -11.13 7.43
C SER A 16 -25.14 -11.27 6.03
N GLY A 17 -25.04 -12.49 5.49
CA GLY A 17 -24.40 -12.74 4.20
C GLY A 17 -22.90 -12.41 4.22
N VAL A 18 -22.29 -12.31 5.41
CA VAL A 18 -20.84 -12.14 5.55
C VAL A 18 -20.17 -13.34 4.93
N LEU A 19 -19.66 -13.16 3.72
CA LEU A 19 -18.73 -14.08 3.08
C LEU A 19 -17.44 -14.01 3.89
N PRO A 20 -17.04 -15.05 4.64
CA PRO A 20 -15.81 -15.02 5.44
C PRO A 20 -14.56 -14.80 4.59
N GLN A 21 -14.68 -15.08 3.29
CA GLN A 21 -13.67 -14.85 2.25
C GLN A 21 -13.52 -13.36 1.87
N LEU A 22 -14.56 -12.54 2.11
CA LEU A 22 -14.56 -11.08 1.90
C LEU A 22 -14.41 -10.31 3.21
N TYR A 23 -14.68 -10.97 4.34
CA TYR A 23 -14.38 -10.45 5.66
C TYR A 23 -12.86 -10.55 5.86
N ARG A 24 -12.17 -9.43 6.09
CA ARG A 24 -10.75 -9.44 6.50
C ARG A 24 -10.67 -9.70 8.01
N PRO A 25 -10.34 -10.92 8.48
CA PRO A 25 -9.99 -11.13 9.89
C PRO A 25 -8.62 -10.55 10.22
N ASP A 26 -7.80 -10.25 9.20
CA ASP A 26 -6.52 -9.59 9.37
C ASP A 26 -6.75 -8.21 9.98
N ARG A 27 -6.07 -7.97 11.11
CA ARG A 27 -6.11 -6.71 11.84
C ARG A 27 -6.06 -5.55 10.84
N LEU A 28 -7.09 -4.71 10.86
CA LEU A 28 -7.08 -3.39 10.23
C LEU A 28 -5.82 -2.62 10.66
N ASP A 29 -4.75 -2.82 9.88
CA ASP A 29 -3.81 -1.89 9.30
C ASP A 29 -3.05 -0.92 10.22
N HIS A 30 -2.51 -1.41 11.34
CA HIS A 30 -1.42 -0.67 12.01
C HIS A 30 -0.25 -0.40 11.05
N LEU A 31 0.07 -1.34 10.16
CA LEU A 31 1.13 -1.20 9.17
C LEU A 31 0.80 -0.09 8.16
N SER A 32 -0.36 -0.13 7.49
CA SER A 32 -0.72 0.88 6.49
C SER A 32 -0.91 2.28 7.10
N ILE A 33 -1.42 2.38 8.33
CA ILE A 33 -1.49 3.64 9.05
C ILE A 33 -0.09 4.17 9.38
N SER A 34 0.81 3.32 9.90
CA SER A 34 2.18 3.74 10.24
C SER A 34 2.99 4.12 9.00
N ALA A 35 2.91 3.34 7.92
CA ALA A 35 3.53 3.62 6.64
C ALA A 35 2.97 4.91 6.01
N GLY A 36 1.65 5.13 6.11
CA GLY A 36 1.00 6.35 5.66
C GLY A 36 1.52 7.59 6.40
N ARG A 37 1.70 7.52 7.73
CA ARG A 37 2.32 8.62 8.51
C ARG A 37 3.76 8.85 8.10
N ALA A 38 4.52 7.78 7.91
CA ALA A 38 5.91 7.87 7.52
C ALA A 38 6.08 8.53 6.15
N ILE A 39 5.19 8.24 5.19
CA ILE A 39 5.11 8.96 3.90
C ILE A 39 4.76 10.44 4.10
N GLN A 40 3.83 10.77 5.01
CA GLN A 40 3.44 12.16 5.25
C GLN A 40 4.60 13.04 5.70
N GLU A 41 5.52 12.49 6.47
CA GLU A 41 6.70 13.20 6.98
C GLU A 41 7.74 13.46 5.89
N ILE A 42 7.77 12.63 4.84
CA ILE A 42 8.82 12.64 3.83
C ILE A 42 8.38 13.31 2.54
N VAL A 43 7.21 12.93 2.04
CA VAL A 43 6.69 13.40 0.75
C VAL A 43 5.97 14.72 1.00
N PRO A 44 6.40 15.85 0.41
CA PRO A 44 5.72 17.13 0.61
C PRO A 44 4.25 17.08 0.18
N PRO A 45 3.36 17.89 0.80
CA PRO A 45 2.00 18.06 0.31
C PRO A 45 2.01 18.59 -1.13
N GLY A 46 1.18 18.00 -2.00
CA GLY A 46 1.06 18.41 -3.40
C GLY A 46 1.94 17.62 -4.37
N GLU A 47 2.96 16.92 -3.88
CA GLU A 47 3.76 16.00 -4.68
C GLU A 47 2.94 14.74 -5.04
N MET A 48 3.16 14.25 -6.25
CA MET A 48 2.55 13.01 -6.73
C MET A 48 3.48 11.84 -6.45
N MET A 49 2.89 10.67 -6.17
CA MET A 49 3.66 9.46 -5.92
C MET A 49 3.06 8.23 -6.58
N VAL A 50 3.86 7.19 -6.70
CA VAL A 50 3.41 5.84 -7.01
C VAL A 50 3.52 5.01 -5.73
N VAL A 51 2.47 4.26 -5.40
CA VAL A 51 2.51 3.28 -4.32
C VAL A 51 2.33 1.88 -4.88
N VAL A 52 3.04 0.92 -4.28
CA VAL A 52 2.76 -0.51 -4.44
C VAL A 52 2.49 -1.09 -3.05
N ASP A 53 1.23 -1.36 -2.76
CA ASP A 53 0.75 -1.91 -1.51
C ASP A 53 -0.07 -3.19 -1.72
N TYR A 54 0.17 -4.17 -0.85
CA TYR A 54 -0.47 -5.50 -0.82
C TYR A 54 -0.27 -6.40 -2.06
N GLU A 55 -0.25 -7.70 -1.81
CA GLU A 55 -0.04 -8.71 -2.84
C GLU A 55 -1.24 -8.88 -3.80
N GLN A 56 -2.46 -8.48 -3.40
CA GLN A 56 -3.70 -8.83 -4.11
C GLN A 56 -4.71 -7.68 -4.32
N ALA A 57 -4.35 -6.42 -4.04
CA ALA A 57 -5.34 -5.32 -4.10
C ALA A 57 -4.84 -3.97 -4.64
N GLY A 58 -3.58 -3.86 -5.06
CA GLY A 58 -2.91 -2.57 -5.35
C GLY A 58 -3.66 -1.62 -6.30
N ASN A 59 -4.37 -2.13 -7.30
CA ASN A 59 -5.22 -1.28 -8.18
C ASN A 59 -6.63 -0.98 -7.63
N ASN A 60 -7.17 -1.81 -6.73
CA ASN A 60 -8.56 -1.74 -6.27
C ASN A 60 -8.73 -1.06 -4.90
N SER A 61 -7.63 -0.79 -4.19
CA SER A 61 -7.68 -0.12 -2.89
C SER A 61 -6.40 0.68 -2.64
N PRO A 62 -6.38 1.99 -2.93
CA PRO A 62 -5.20 2.85 -2.73
C PRO A 62 -5.01 3.22 -1.25
N VAL A 63 -4.90 2.20 -0.40
CA VAL A 63 -4.92 2.32 1.07
C VAL A 63 -3.75 3.19 1.54
N LEU A 64 -2.56 2.98 0.96
CA LEU A 64 -1.38 3.75 1.34
C LEU A 64 -1.48 5.22 0.93
N LEU A 65 -2.08 5.55 -0.22
CA LEU A 65 -2.37 6.93 -0.62
C LEU A 65 -3.39 7.58 0.33
N TYR A 66 -4.44 6.84 0.70
CA TYR A 66 -5.45 7.31 1.63
C TYR A 66 -4.85 7.66 3.00
N HIS A 67 -4.09 6.74 3.60
CA HIS A 67 -3.47 6.97 4.90
C HIS A 67 -2.34 8.00 4.87
N SER A 68 -1.63 8.13 3.75
CA SER A 68 -0.61 9.17 3.58
C SER A 68 -1.18 10.54 3.20
N ARG A 69 -2.47 10.65 2.87
CA ARG A 69 -3.06 11.90 2.36
C ARG A 69 -2.22 12.48 1.21
N ARG A 70 -1.75 11.61 0.32
CA ARG A 70 -1.00 11.97 -0.89
C ARG A 70 -1.81 11.61 -2.13
N ARG A 71 -1.47 12.26 -3.23
CA ARG A 71 -2.07 12.00 -4.54
C ARG A 71 -1.11 11.15 -5.35
N GLY A 72 -1.64 10.30 -6.21
CA GLY A 72 -0.78 9.34 -6.88
C GLY A 72 -1.51 8.23 -7.58
N TRP A 73 -0.72 7.24 -7.97
CA TRP A 73 -1.18 5.98 -8.52
C TRP A 73 -0.88 4.88 -7.54
N SER A 74 -1.84 3.97 -7.39
CA SER A 74 -1.68 2.73 -6.65
C SER A 74 -1.60 1.62 -7.66
N LEU A 75 -0.54 0.83 -7.60
CA LEU A 75 -0.28 -0.29 -8.49
C LEU A 75 -0.15 -1.56 -7.64
N ASP A 76 -0.45 -2.71 -8.24
CA ASP A 76 -0.08 -4.00 -7.65
C ASP A 76 1.30 -4.46 -8.15
N VAL A 77 1.85 -5.50 -7.50
CA VAL A 77 3.14 -6.10 -7.87
C VAL A 77 3.14 -6.59 -9.32
N GLU A 78 1.99 -6.99 -9.85
CA GLU A 78 1.91 -7.53 -11.21
C GLU A 78 1.92 -6.44 -12.30
N SER A 79 1.38 -5.26 -12.00
CA SER A 79 1.21 -4.15 -12.95
C SER A 79 2.33 -3.10 -12.90
N VAL A 80 3.16 -3.12 -11.86
CA VAL A 80 4.33 -2.24 -11.78
C VAL A 80 5.45 -2.72 -12.73
N SER A 81 6.02 -1.78 -13.47
CA SER A 81 7.20 -1.99 -14.31
C SER A 81 8.04 -0.71 -14.40
N PRO A 82 9.34 -0.80 -14.74
CA PRO A 82 10.18 0.39 -14.92
C PRO A 82 9.60 1.38 -15.95
N GLN A 83 9.01 0.90 -17.04
CA GLN A 83 8.42 1.74 -18.08
C GLN A 83 7.17 2.47 -17.57
N VAL A 84 6.36 1.83 -16.72
CA VAL A 84 5.21 2.48 -16.08
C VAL A 84 5.68 3.56 -15.12
N LEU A 85 6.68 3.28 -14.28
CA LEU A 85 7.25 4.24 -13.34
C LEU A 85 7.86 5.44 -14.07
N GLU A 86 8.68 5.20 -15.11
CA GLU A 86 9.30 6.25 -15.92
C GLU A 86 8.24 7.12 -16.61
N ARG A 87 7.18 6.51 -17.14
CA ARG A 87 6.06 7.25 -17.74
C ARG A 87 5.34 8.11 -16.72
N LEU A 88 5.01 7.56 -15.54
CA LEU A 88 4.30 8.28 -14.50
C LEU A 88 5.13 9.46 -13.98
N HIS A 89 6.42 9.25 -13.77
CA HIS A 89 7.36 10.30 -13.40
C HIS A 89 7.43 11.41 -14.47
N ARG A 90 7.73 11.06 -15.73
CA ARG A 90 7.92 12.07 -16.79
C ARG A 90 6.66 12.81 -17.18
N GLN A 91 5.51 12.13 -17.25
CA GLN A 91 4.27 12.74 -17.75
C GLN A 91 3.48 13.44 -16.65
N PHE A 92 3.54 12.92 -15.41
CA PHE A 92 2.67 13.39 -14.34
C PHE A 92 3.40 13.81 -13.06
N ARG A 93 4.74 13.90 -13.09
CA ARG A 93 5.57 14.31 -11.94
C ARG A 93 5.33 13.46 -10.70
N ALA A 94 5.15 12.16 -10.90
CA ALA A 94 5.21 11.19 -9.82
C ALA A 94 6.68 11.05 -9.38
N ASP A 95 7.12 11.93 -8.48
CA ASP A 95 8.53 12.08 -8.10
C ASP A 95 8.92 11.17 -6.92
N TYR A 96 7.95 10.43 -6.36
CA TYR A 96 8.18 9.48 -5.28
C TYR A 96 7.58 8.12 -5.61
N PHE A 97 8.29 7.07 -5.19
CA PHE A 97 7.79 5.72 -5.13
C PHE A 97 7.79 5.25 -3.67
N ALA A 98 6.73 4.59 -3.22
CA ALA A 98 6.69 3.93 -1.92
C ALA A 98 6.09 2.53 -2.02
N THR A 99 6.61 1.61 -1.22
CA THR A 99 6.05 0.27 -1.10
C THR A 99 6.11 -0.22 0.34
N THR A 100 5.21 -1.13 0.68
CA THR A 100 5.17 -1.87 1.95
C THR A 100 5.41 -3.38 1.77
N VAL A 101 5.74 -3.79 0.54
CA VAL A 101 5.93 -5.18 0.11
C VAL A 101 7.27 -5.32 -0.62
N TRP A 102 8.33 -4.73 -0.06
CA TRP A 102 9.65 -4.69 -0.70
C TRP A 102 10.19 -6.08 -1.02
N SER A 103 10.10 -7.03 -0.08
CA SER A 103 10.53 -8.41 -0.31
C SER A 103 9.77 -9.11 -1.45
N ASP A 104 8.47 -8.81 -1.62
CA ASP A 104 7.67 -9.38 -2.71
C ASP A 104 8.10 -8.80 -4.07
N LEU A 105 8.42 -7.51 -4.12
CA LEU A 105 9.00 -6.88 -5.31
C LEU A 105 10.36 -7.49 -5.65
N GLU A 106 11.22 -7.73 -4.65
CA GLU A 106 12.50 -8.41 -4.86
C GLU A 106 12.32 -9.82 -5.43
N ALA A 107 11.31 -10.55 -4.96
CA ALA A 107 11.05 -11.91 -5.41
C ALA A 107 10.39 -11.99 -6.79
N ARG A 108 9.46 -11.07 -7.13
CA ARG A 108 8.56 -11.20 -8.29
C ARG A 108 8.84 -10.21 -9.43
N ARG A 109 9.49 -9.08 -9.12
CA ARG A 109 9.80 -7.99 -10.04
C ARG A 109 11.22 -7.45 -9.82
N PRO A 110 12.26 -8.30 -9.90
CA PRO A 110 13.64 -7.87 -9.67
C PRO A 110 14.07 -6.70 -10.56
N GLU A 111 13.54 -6.62 -11.79
CA GLU A 111 13.78 -5.51 -12.72
C GLU A 111 13.26 -4.16 -12.22
N VAL A 112 12.15 -4.16 -11.46
CA VAL A 112 11.63 -2.95 -10.82
C VAL A 112 12.53 -2.55 -9.66
N VAL A 113 13.02 -3.52 -8.90
CA VAL A 113 13.94 -3.27 -7.79
C VAL A 113 15.27 -2.69 -8.29
N ASP A 114 15.83 -3.25 -9.36
CA ASP A 114 17.07 -2.74 -9.97
C ASP A 114 16.88 -1.32 -10.49
N TYR A 115 15.73 -1.04 -11.12
CA TYR A 115 15.36 0.32 -11.51
C TYR A 115 15.29 1.27 -10.30
N LEU A 116 14.59 0.89 -9.23
CA LEU A 116 14.44 1.72 -8.02
C LEU A 116 15.78 1.93 -7.28
N ARG A 117 16.68 0.94 -7.31
CA ARG A 117 18.02 1.06 -6.71
C ARG A 117 18.93 2.06 -7.43
N ALA A 118 18.63 2.41 -8.69
CA ALA A 118 19.30 3.51 -9.37
C ALA A 118 18.86 4.90 -8.87
N HIS A 119 17.76 4.96 -8.12
CA HIS A 119 17.20 6.18 -7.56
C HIS A 119 17.56 6.35 -6.08
N ARG A 120 17.44 7.59 -5.59
CA ARG A 120 17.76 7.89 -4.20
C ARG A 120 16.72 7.25 -3.28
N ARG A 121 17.14 6.26 -2.48
CA ARG A 121 16.34 5.76 -1.35
C ARG A 121 16.23 6.85 -0.28
N VAL A 122 15.01 7.07 0.20
CA VAL A 122 14.74 7.97 1.31
C VAL A 122 14.64 7.14 2.58
N GLU A 123 15.54 7.41 3.53
CA GLU A 123 15.49 6.76 4.83
C GLU A 123 14.34 7.29 5.66
N VAL A 124 13.66 6.37 6.35
CA VAL A 124 12.45 6.66 7.10
C VAL A 124 12.62 6.12 8.52
N PRO A 125 12.90 7.00 9.50
CA PRO A 125 13.09 6.56 10.89
C PRO A 125 11.84 5.85 11.41
N GLY A 126 12.02 4.61 11.88
CA GLY A 126 10.91 3.83 12.45
C GLY A 126 9.88 3.31 11.44
N ALA A 127 10.18 3.36 10.14
CA ALA A 127 9.32 2.71 9.15
C ALA A 127 9.23 1.20 9.35
N PRO A 128 8.09 0.58 8.96
CA PRO A 128 7.97 -0.88 8.90
C PRO A 128 9.11 -1.52 8.09
N HIS A 129 9.52 -2.73 8.47
CA HIS A 129 10.69 -3.42 7.88
C HIS A 129 10.59 -3.56 6.35
N GLU A 130 9.40 -3.89 5.84
CA GLU A 130 9.12 -4.08 4.41
C GLU A 130 8.88 -2.77 3.65
N MET A 131 9.02 -1.62 4.33
CA MET A 131 8.77 -0.33 3.72
C MET A 131 10.02 0.20 3.02
N ALA A 132 9.84 0.66 1.79
CA ALA A 132 10.86 1.40 1.06
C ALA A 132 10.25 2.61 0.37
N ILE A 133 10.97 3.74 0.41
CA ILE A 133 10.62 4.97 -0.31
C ILE A 133 11.81 5.37 -1.18
N PHE A 134 11.54 5.78 -2.41
CA PHE A 134 12.52 6.27 -3.36
C PHE A 134 12.06 7.60 -3.95
N ARG A 135 13.01 8.49 -4.22
CA ARG A 135 12.79 9.69 -5.02
C ARG A 135 13.18 9.41 -6.46
N LEU A 136 12.22 9.51 -7.37
CA LEU A 136 12.42 9.34 -8.81
C LEU A 136 13.00 10.66 -9.35
N GLU A 137 14.20 10.59 -9.94
CA GLU A 137 15.02 11.73 -10.41
C GLU A 137 15.31 11.59 -11.92
#